data_AF-A0A7S2QQX4-F1
#
_entry.id   AF-A0A7S2QQX4-F1
#
_cell.length_a   1.000
_cell.length_b   1.000
_cell.length_c   1.000
_cell.angle_alpha   90.00
_cell.angle_beta   90.00
_cell.angle_gamma   90.00
#
_symmetry.space_group_name_H-M   'P 1'
#
loop_
_entity.id
_entity.type
_entity.pdbx_description
1 polymer ?
#
loop_
_entity_poly.entity_id
_entity_poly.type
_entity_poly.pdbx_seq_one_letter_code
_entity_poly.pdbx_strand_id
1 'polypeptide(L)'
;SFFRFFSYFTPCFYFAYVKPIYDPCTADGEAGCLSTLRLQLAFVFLFHFAFNFWEIGHPIIDFLRRRWSRRKSLPSMNFFEMQFYLNTYNARRDILEDYTELIVS
;
A
#
# COMPACT_ATOMS: atom_id res chain seq x y z
N SER A 1 -13.92 4.84 -1.59
CA SER A 1 -13.70 4.27 -0.24
C SER A 1 -14.39 2.93 0.00
N PHE A 2 -15.69 2.73 -0.32
CA PHE A 2 -16.39 1.46 -0.05
C PHE A 2 -15.76 0.22 -0.74
N PHE A 3 -15.36 0.35 -2.01
CA PHE A 3 -14.74 -0.74 -2.77
C PHE A 3 -13.38 -1.17 -2.20
N ARG A 4 -12.57 -0.21 -1.71
CA ARG A 4 -11.29 -0.48 -1.05
C ARG A 4 -11.49 -1.23 0.27
N PHE A 5 -12.45 -0.78 1.09
CA PHE A 5 -12.81 -1.45 2.33
C PHE A 5 -13.25 -2.90 2.07
N PHE A 6 -14.18 -3.10 1.13
CA PHE A 6 -14.66 -4.45 0.81
C PHE A 6 -13.52 -5.35 0.32
N SER A 7 -12.68 -4.88 -0.60
CA SER A 7 -11.53 -5.66 -1.09
C SER A 7 -10.52 -6.01 0.00
N TYR A 8 -10.36 -5.16 1.02
CA TYR A 8 -9.41 -5.38 2.10
C TYR A 8 -9.90 -6.39 3.14
N PHE A 9 -11.18 -6.29 3.52
CA PHE A 9 -11.77 -7.12 4.57
C PHE A 9 -12.42 -8.41 4.07
N THR A 10 -12.83 -8.49 2.79
CA THR A 10 -13.45 -9.71 2.21
C THR A 10 -12.57 -10.96 2.37
N PRO A 11 -11.25 -10.91 2.12
CA PRO A 11 -10.37 -12.06 2.39
C PRO A 11 -10.41 -12.44 3.87
N CYS A 12 -10.29 -11.47 4.78
CA CYS A 12 -10.34 -11.72 6.22
C CYS A 12 -11.66 -12.40 6.64
N PHE A 13 -12.81 -11.94 6.16
CA PHE A 13 -14.11 -12.56 6.43
C PHE A 13 -14.22 -13.97 5.83
N TYR A 14 -13.70 -14.18 4.62
CA TYR A 14 -13.70 -15.50 3.98
C TYR A 14 -12.89 -16.51 4.81
N PHE A 15 -11.67 -16.15 5.22
CA PHE A 15 -10.83 -17.06 6.00
C PHE A 15 -11.33 -17.27 7.44
N ALA A 16 -11.97 -16.28 8.05
CA ALA A 16 -12.49 -16.37 9.41
C ALA A 16 -13.81 -17.15 9.51
N TYR A 17 -14.73 -16.97 8.56
CA TYR A 17 -16.10 -17.50 8.68
C TYR A 17 -16.46 -18.54 7.61
N VAL A 18 -15.94 -18.43 6.39
CA VAL A 18 -16.37 -19.29 5.27
C VAL A 18 -15.46 -20.51 5.12
N LYS A 19 -14.14 -20.30 5.13
CA LYS A 19 -13.15 -21.36 4.96
C LYS A 19 -13.31 -22.49 5.99
N PRO A 20 -13.49 -22.22 7.30
CA PRO A 20 -13.65 -23.29 8.28
C PRO A 20 -14.89 -24.18 8.07
N ILE A 21 -15.91 -23.67 7.37
CA ILE A 21 -17.17 -24.39 7.12
C ILE A 21 -17.09 -25.26 5.86
N TYR A 22 -16.45 -24.76 4.79
CA TYR A 22 -16.42 -25.43 3.49
C TYR A 22 -15.12 -26.22 3.23
N ASP A 23 -14.02 -25.85 3.88
CA ASP A 23 -12.71 -26.50 3.77
C ASP A 23 -12.04 -26.53 5.16
N PRO A 24 -12.52 -27.41 6.06
CA PRO A 24 -12.03 -27.47 7.43
C PRO A 24 -10.56 -27.85 7.42
N CYS A 25 -9.72 -26.94 7.91
CA CYS A 25 -8.28 -27.16 7.96
C CYS A 25 -7.97 -28.46 8.70
N THR A 26 -7.23 -29.35 8.07
CA THR A 26 -6.91 -30.68 8.62
C THR A 26 -6.25 -30.54 9.99
N ALA A 27 -6.70 -31.38 10.92
CA ALA A 27 -6.30 -31.33 12.34
C ALA A 27 -4.86 -31.80 12.59
N ASP A 28 -4.14 -32.27 11.56
CA ASP A 28 -2.84 -32.95 11.69
C ASP A 28 -1.64 -31.97 11.80
N GLY A 29 -1.86 -30.66 11.76
CA GLY A 29 -0.85 -29.65 12.04
C GLY A 29 -1.31 -28.76 13.18
N GLU A 30 -0.57 -28.76 14.30
CA GLU A 30 -0.89 -28.26 15.65
C GLU A 30 -1.40 -26.80 15.79
N ALA A 31 -1.71 -26.09 14.71
CA ALA A 31 -2.19 -24.70 14.73
C ALA A 31 -3.43 -24.38 13.86
N GLY A 32 -4.01 -25.37 13.15
CA GLY A 32 -5.29 -25.23 12.42
C GLY A 32 -5.39 -24.04 11.45
N CYS A 33 -6.63 -23.63 11.10
CA CYS A 33 -6.90 -22.48 10.21
C CYS A 33 -6.35 -21.14 10.76
N LEU A 34 -6.06 -21.06 12.06
CA LEU A 34 -5.52 -19.88 12.72
C LEU A 34 -4.09 -19.56 12.23
N SER A 35 -3.27 -20.58 11.94
CA SER A 35 -1.92 -20.39 11.38
C SER A 35 -1.97 -19.77 9.98
N THR A 36 -2.86 -20.26 9.12
CA THR A 36 -3.07 -19.69 7.79
C THR A 36 -3.55 -18.23 7.86
N LEU A 37 -4.46 -17.93 8.79
CA LEU A 37 -4.95 -16.57 9.01
C LEU A 37 -3.83 -15.64 9.48
N ARG A 38 -2.98 -16.07 10.41
CA ARG A 38 -1.82 -15.30 10.89
C ARG A 38 -0.83 -15.01 9.75
N LEU A 39 -0.52 -16.00 8.91
CA LEU A 39 0.35 -15.81 7.76
C LEU A 39 -0.22 -14.79 6.78
N GLN A 40 -1.52 -14.85 6.49
CA GLN A 40 -2.16 -13.86 5.62
C GLN A 40 -2.16 -12.46 6.20
N LEU A 41 -2.46 -12.30 7.49
CA LEU A 41 -2.36 -10.99 8.16
C LEU A 41 -0.93 -10.46 8.11
N ALA A 42 0.08 -11.32 8.28
CA ALA A 42 1.48 -10.92 8.15
C ALA A 42 1.84 -10.47 6.72
N PHE A 43 1.35 -11.17 5.68
CA PHE A 43 1.53 -10.73 4.30
C PHE A 43 0.85 -9.40 4.02
N VAL A 44 -0.40 -9.23 4.46
CA VAL A 44 -1.15 -7.98 4.31
C VAL A 44 -0.40 -6.82 4.96
N PHE A 45 0.11 -7.01 6.18
CA PHE A 45 0.94 -6.03 6.87
C PHE A 45 2.24 -5.70 6.11
N LEU A 46 2.96 -6.71 5.63
CA LEU A 46 4.18 -6.52 4.83
C LEU A 46 3.90 -5.76 3.54
N PHE A 47 2.80 -6.07 2.84
CA PHE A 47 2.41 -5.33 1.64
C PHE A 47 2.07 -3.88 1.96
N HIS A 48 1.31 -3.62 3.04
CA HIS A 48 1.02 -2.26 3.47
C HIS A 48 2.29 -1.47 3.81
N PHE A 49 3.20 -2.09 4.54
CA PHE A 49 4.48 -1.48 4.87
C PHE A 49 5.31 -1.18 3.61
N ALA A 50 5.30 -2.08 2.63
CA ALA A 50 5.94 -1.84 1.33
C ALA A 50 5.27 -0.70 0.54
N PHE A 51 3.95 -0.57 0.58
CA PHE A 51 3.24 0.54 -0.04
C PHE A 51 3.58 1.88 0.60
N ASN A 52 3.73 1.95 1.93
CA ASN A 52 4.20 3.15 2.61
C ASN A 52 5.59 3.59 2.11
N PHE A 53 6.53 2.65 1.96
CA PHE A 53 7.83 2.96 1.34
C PHE A 53 7.73 3.36 -0.12
N TRP A 54 6.82 2.73 -0.87
CA TRP A 54 6.58 3.07 -2.27
C TRP A 54 6.03 4.48 -2.42
N GLU A 55 5.13 4.92 -1.54
CA GLU A 55 4.55 6.25 -1.57
C GLU A 55 5.60 7.35 -1.36
N ILE A 56 6.57 7.11 -0.48
CA ILE A 56 7.71 8.02 -0.27
C ILE A 56 8.71 7.92 -1.44
N GLY A 57 9.01 6.71 -1.90
CA GLY A 57 10.05 6.44 -2.89
C GLY A 57 9.64 6.80 -4.33
N HIS A 58 8.39 6.58 -4.70
CA HIS A 58 7.86 6.82 -6.03
C HIS A 58 8.06 8.27 -6.51
N PRO A 59 7.67 9.33 -5.76
CA PRO A 59 7.89 10.71 -6.21
C PRO A 59 9.38 11.05 -6.37
N ILE A 60 10.26 10.44 -5.57
CA ILE A 60 11.72 10.60 -5.69
C ILE A 60 12.22 9.95 -6.98
N ILE A 61 11.79 8.72 -7.27
CA ILE A 61 12.12 8.01 -8.51
C ILE A 61 11.59 8.79 -9.72
N ASP A 62 10.37 9.30 -9.65
CA ASP A 62 9.73 10.05 -10.73
C ASP A 62 10.47 11.37 -11.00
N PHE A 63 10.90 12.07 -9.94
CA PHE A 63 11.75 13.26 -10.03
C PHE A 63 13.10 12.94 -10.68
N LEU A 64 13.79 11.89 -10.22
CA LEU A 64 15.08 11.46 -10.78
C LEU A 64 14.95 11.02 -12.24
N ARG A 65 13.87 10.32 -12.60
CA ARG A 65 13.57 9.90 -13.98
C ARG A 65 13.35 11.10 -14.90
N ARG A 66 12.50 12.05 -14.51
CA ARG A 66 12.26 13.30 -15.26
C ARG A 66 13.56 14.10 -15.42
N ARG A 67 14.42 14.08 -14.41
CA ARG A 67 15.73 14.73 -14.43
C ARG A 67 16.72 14.05 -15.38
N TRP A 68 16.81 12.72 -15.35
CA TRP A 68 17.66 11.92 -16.26
C TRP A 68 17.27 12.11 -17.72
N SER A 69 15.98 12.08 -18.02
CA SER A 69 15.46 12.32 -19.37
C SER A 69 15.86 13.69 -19.94
N ARG A 70 16.09 14.69 -19.07
CA ARG A 70 16.42 16.07 -19.48
C ARG A 70 17.91 16.41 -19.44
N ARG A 71 18.80 15.46 -19.07
CA ARG A 71 20.27 15.66 -18.96
C ARG A 71 20.70 16.93 -18.21
N LYS A 72 19.91 17.44 -17.27
CA LYS A 72 20.26 18.63 -16.45
C LYS A 72 21.14 18.20 -15.26
N SER A 73 22.33 18.79 -15.13
CA SER A 73 23.26 18.52 -14.03
C SER A 73 22.67 18.91 -12.66
N LEU A 74 23.07 18.19 -11.59
CA LEU A 74 22.60 18.37 -10.21
C LEU A 74 22.68 19.80 -9.64
N PRO A 75 23.73 20.62 -9.91
CA PRO A 75 23.91 21.90 -9.22
C PRO A 75 23.19 23.11 -9.84
N SER A 76 22.52 23.00 -11.00
CA SER A 76 22.07 24.18 -11.76
C SER A 76 20.61 24.60 -11.57
N MET A 77 19.81 23.85 -10.80
CA MET A 77 18.39 24.18 -10.59
C MET A 77 18.20 25.07 -9.36
N ASN A 78 17.52 26.19 -9.55
CA ASN A 78 17.11 27.06 -8.45
C ASN A 78 15.94 26.43 -7.67
N PHE A 79 15.75 26.82 -6.40
CA PHE A 79 14.73 26.26 -5.50
C PHE A 79 13.32 26.28 -6.08
N PHE A 80 12.92 27.39 -6.70
CA PHE A 80 11.62 27.52 -7.38
C PHE A 80 11.46 26.59 -8.58
N GLU A 81 12.54 26.35 -9.33
CA GLU A 81 12.52 25.41 -10.45
C GLU A 81 12.32 23.98 -9.93
N MET A 82 12.92 23.66 -8.79
CA MET A 82 12.76 22.35 -8.15
C MET A 82 11.33 22.10 -7.66
N GLN A 83 10.69 23.11 -7.05
CA GLN A 83 9.28 23.02 -6.65
C GLN A 83 8.33 22.86 -7.83
N PHE A 84 8.60 23.51 -8.97
CA PHE A 84 7.78 23.37 -10.18
C PHE A 84 7.74 21.94 -10.72
N TYR A 85 8.79 21.15 -10.48
CA TYR A 85 8.87 19.75 -10.95
C TYR A 85 8.33 18.72 -9.96
N LEU A 86 7.96 19.13 -8.74
CA LEU A 86 7.29 18.25 -7.80
C LEU A 86 5.89 17.91 -8.32
N ASN A 87 5.43 16.69 -8.01
CA ASN A 87 4.06 16.31 -8.33
C ASN A 87 3.09 17.21 -7.55
N THR A 88 2.01 17.61 -8.21
CA THR A 88 0.99 18.49 -7.64
C THR A 88 0.19 17.70 -6.62
N TYR A 89 0.17 18.14 -5.36
CA TYR A 89 -0.69 17.55 -4.34
C TYR A 89 -2.13 18.00 -4.58
N ASN A 90 -3.00 17.05 -4.91
CA ASN A 90 -4.42 17.30 -5.09
C ASN A 90 -5.14 17.14 -3.74
N ALA A 91 -5.21 18.24 -2.99
CA ALA A 91 -5.76 18.27 -1.63
C ALA A 91 -7.14 17.61 -1.47
N ARG A 92 -7.98 17.53 -2.51
CA ARG A 92 -9.29 16.87 -2.37
C ARG A 92 -9.21 15.35 -2.43
N ARG A 93 -8.32 14.84 -3.29
CA ARG A 93 -8.21 13.40 -3.56
C ARG A 93 -7.19 12.76 -2.63
N ASP A 94 -6.03 13.38 -2.50
CA ASP A 94 -4.89 12.80 -1.80
C ASP A 94 -5.18 12.77 -0.29
N ILE A 95 -5.75 13.84 0.28
CA ILE A 95 -6.21 13.85 1.68
C ILE A 95 -7.22 12.70 1.95
N LEU A 96 -8.16 12.47 1.03
CA LEU A 96 -9.15 11.40 1.19
C LEU A 96 -8.49 10.02 1.10
N GLU A 97 -7.49 9.86 0.23
CA GLU A 97 -6.72 8.62 0.10
C GLU A 97 -5.89 8.37 1.38
N ASP A 98 -5.20 9.39 1.90
CA ASP A 98 -4.43 9.36 3.16
C ASP A 98 -5.33 8.95 4.36
N TYR A 99 -6.49 9.59 4.50
CA TYR A 99 -7.45 9.24 5.56
C TYR A 99 -8.05 7.85 5.38
N THR A 100 -8.29 7.41 4.14
CA THR A 100 -8.82 6.06 3.89
C THR A 100 -7.79 5.00 4.25
N GLU A 101 -6.50 5.25 4.02
CA GLU A 101 -5.43 4.34 4.46
C GLU A 101 -5.39 4.22 5.98
N LEU A 102 -5.45 5.35 6.71
CA LEU A 102 -5.52 5.38 8.17
C LEU A 102 -6.72 4.64 8.78
N ILE A 103 -7.87 4.60 8.08
CA ILE A 103 -9.06 3.89 8.56
C ILE A 103 -8.97 2.38 8.31
N VAL A 104 -8.22 1.97 7.28
CA VAL A 104 -8.11 0.58 6.83
C VAL A 104 -6.95 -0.16 7.52
N SER A 105 -5.93 0.58 7.96
CA SER A 105 -4.79 0.07 8.74
C SER A 105 -5.11 -0.11 10.21
#